data_AF-A0A4Q5TFP3-F1
#
_entry.id   AF-A0A4Q5TFP3-F1
#
_cell.length_a   1.000
_cell.length_b   1.000
_cell.length_c   1.000
_cell.angle_alpha   90.00
_cell.angle_beta   90.00
_cell.angle_gamma   90.00
#
_symmetry.space_group_name_H-M   'P 1'
#
loop_
_entity.id
_entity.type
_entity.pdbx_description
1 polymer ?
#
loop_
_entity_poly.entity_id
_entity_poly.type
_entity_poly.pdbx_seq_one_letter_code
_entity_poly.pdbx_strand_id
1 'polypeptide(L)'
;MEHFFYDDTFCSDLEDLARVFDIDEDNVNELKDDWQVKVELSDLEPIFKVDADNLCQLLADANEDRLSEDFDEEAKVLKALKETIDFEKLKEALPKLHYPNNKFKTITKAGLVEWFS
;
A
#
# COMPACT_ATOMS: atom_id res chain seq x y z
N MET A 1 3.44 14.70 6.13
CA MET A 1 3.59 13.80 7.29
C MET A 1 3.91 12.43 6.74
N GLU A 2 4.71 11.62 7.44
CA GLU A 2 4.99 10.25 7.01
C GLU A 2 3.75 9.39 7.32
N HIS A 3 3.17 8.78 6.30
CA HIS A 3 2.08 7.83 6.45
C HIS A 3 2.67 6.44 6.74
N PHE A 4 2.05 5.70 7.64
CA PHE A 4 2.58 4.42 8.09
C PHE A 4 1.44 3.47 8.47
N PHE A 5 1.81 2.22 8.70
CA PHE A 5 0.95 1.16 9.15
C PHE A 5 1.40 0.70 10.54
N TYR A 6 0.44 0.52 11.42
CA TYR A 6 0.64 -0.27 12.64
C TYR A 6 -0.14 -1.57 12.49
N ASP A 7 0.59 -2.69 12.47
CA ASP A 7 0.11 -3.97 11.98
C ASP A 7 -0.54 -3.79 10.58
N ASP A 8 -1.87 -3.90 10.47
CA ASP A 8 -2.61 -3.70 9.22
C ASP A 8 -3.40 -2.37 9.17
N THR A 9 -3.27 -1.53 10.19
CA THR A 9 -4.03 -0.27 10.30
C THR A 9 -3.26 0.88 9.67
N PHE A 10 -3.83 1.46 8.61
CA PHE A 10 -3.31 2.69 8.02
C PHE A 10 -3.47 3.86 8.99
N CYS A 11 -2.37 4.56 9.26
CA CYS A 11 -2.34 5.78 10.05
C CYS A 11 -1.88 6.93 9.14
N SER A 12 -2.71 7.97 8.98
CA SER A 12 -2.27 9.15 8.23
C SER A 12 -1.15 9.90 8.94
N ASP A 13 -1.10 9.80 10.27
CA ASP A 13 -0.19 10.51 11.16
C ASP A 13 -0.20 9.89 12.56
N LEU A 14 0.40 10.60 13.52
CA LEU A 14 0.47 10.17 14.93
C LEU A 14 -0.89 10.25 15.65
N GLU A 15 -1.86 11.03 15.18
CA GLU A 15 -3.19 11.10 15.78
C GLU A 15 -3.94 9.78 15.57
N ASP A 16 -3.89 9.25 14.36
CA ASP A 16 -4.47 7.95 14.05
C ASP A 16 -3.83 6.83 14.88
N LEU A 17 -2.51 6.87 15.06
CA LEU A 17 -1.81 5.93 15.92
C LEU A 17 -2.24 6.08 17.38
N ALA A 18 -2.34 7.30 17.89
CA ALA A 18 -2.78 7.55 19.26
C ALA A 18 -4.19 7.00 19.50
N ARG A 19 -5.11 7.18 18.54
CA ARG A 19 -6.46 6.59 18.58
C ARG A 19 -6.44 5.06 18.63
N VAL A 20 -5.52 4.39 17.93
CA VAL A 20 -5.37 2.92 17.99
C VAL A 20 -5.05 2.45 19.41
N PHE A 21 -4.29 3.23 20.16
CA PHE A 21 -3.88 2.91 21.53
C PHE A 21 -4.75 3.57 22.61
N ASP A 22 -5.82 4.28 22.24
CA ASP A 22 -6.64 5.08 23.15
C ASP A 22 -5.80 6.10 23.93
N ILE A 23 -4.84 6.73 23.25
CA ILE A 23 -3.94 7.76 23.80
C ILE A 23 -4.43 9.15 23.39
N ASP A 24 -4.45 10.08 24.35
CA ASP A 24 -4.76 11.49 24.16
C ASP A 24 -3.82 12.38 25.00
N GLU A 25 -4.04 13.70 24.95
CA GLU A 25 -3.25 14.69 25.70
C GLU A 25 -3.32 14.46 27.22
N ASP A 26 -4.45 13.92 27.73
CA ASP A 26 -4.68 13.72 29.15
C ASP A 26 -3.90 12.51 29.68
N ASN A 27 -3.77 11.45 28.88
CA ASN A 27 -3.19 10.17 29.34
C ASN A 27 -1.79 9.84 28.77
N VAL A 28 -1.27 10.58 27.78
CA VAL A 28 0.04 10.31 27.15
C VAL A 28 1.19 10.26 28.17
N ASN A 29 1.08 11.04 29.25
CA ASN A 29 2.08 11.08 30.32
C ASN A 29 2.04 9.85 31.24
N GLU A 30 0.92 9.10 31.26
CA GLU A 30 0.73 7.86 32.03
C GLU A 30 1.39 6.63 31.37
N LEU A 31 1.75 6.74 30.08
CA LEU A 31 2.52 5.70 29.39
C LEU A 31 3.83 5.42 30.14
N LYS A 32 4.30 4.18 30.10
CA LYS A 32 5.63 3.84 30.64
C LYS A 32 6.72 4.59 29.89
N ASP A 33 7.81 4.93 30.57
CA ASP A 33 8.92 5.67 29.94
C ASP A 33 9.62 4.88 28.83
N ASP A 34 9.55 3.55 28.87
CA ASP A 34 10.03 2.64 27.84
C ASP A 34 8.98 2.29 26.78
N TRP A 35 7.81 2.94 26.80
CA TRP A 35 6.78 2.71 25.80
C TRP A 35 7.28 3.12 24.42
N GLN A 36 7.18 2.17 23.50
CA GLN A 36 7.53 2.34 22.11
C GLN A 36 6.73 1.35 21.25
N VAL A 37 6.45 1.75 20.03
CA VAL A 37 5.80 0.93 19.03
C VAL A 37 6.57 0.98 17.73
N LYS A 38 6.67 -0.17 17.06
CA LYS A 38 7.27 -0.28 15.74
C LYS A 38 6.16 -0.12 14.70
N VAL A 39 6.34 0.80 13.76
CA VAL A 39 5.42 1.03 12.64
C VAL A 39 6.15 0.77 11.32
N GLU A 40 5.39 0.37 10.31
CA GLU A 40 5.88 0.18 8.95
C GLU A 40 5.57 1.43 8.12
N LEU A 41 6.58 2.04 7.52
CA LEU A 41 6.39 3.19 6.63
C LEU A 41 5.64 2.77 5.37
N SER A 42 5.02 3.74 4.72
CA SER A 42 4.32 3.51 3.46
C SER A 42 4.95 4.27 2.30
N ASP A 43 4.78 3.72 1.10
CA ASP A 43 5.05 4.41 -0.16
C ASP A 43 3.75 4.49 -0.99
N LEU A 44 3.64 5.54 -1.82
CA LEU A 44 2.54 5.65 -2.78
C LEU A 44 2.80 4.77 -4.00
N GLU A 45 1.98 3.75 -4.18
CA GLU A 45 2.03 2.87 -5.36
C GLU A 45 0.70 2.92 -6.13
N PRO A 46 0.72 2.71 -7.46
CA PRO A 46 -0.51 2.56 -8.22
C PRO A 46 -1.42 1.49 -7.62
N ILE A 47 -2.73 1.75 -7.62
CA ILE A 47 -3.74 0.84 -7.07
C ILE A 47 -3.73 -0.55 -7.74
N PHE A 48 -3.24 -0.61 -8.99
CA PHE A 48 -3.02 -1.85 -9.72
C PHE A 48 -1.57 -1.96 -10.14
N LYS A 49 -0.97 -3.13 -9.89
CA LYS A 49 0.24 -3.55 -10.60
C LYS A 49 -0.16 -3.87 -12.04
N VAL A 50 0.03 -2.91 -12.92
CA VAL A 50 -0.38 -3.03 -14.32
C VAL A 50 0.83 -3.00 -15.24
N ASP A 51 1.08 -4.16 -15.84
CA ASP A 51 1.93 -4.35 -16.99
C ASP A 51 1.21 -5.30 -17.97
N ALA A 52 1.82 -5.54 -19.12
CA ALA A 52 1.19 -6.35 -20.16
C ALA A 52 0.95 -7.79 -19.71
N ASP A 53 1.86 -8.37 -18.94
CA ASP A 53 1.79 -9.76 -18.50
C ASP A 53 0.70 -9.91 -17.42
N ASN A 54 0.67 -9.03 -16.42
CA ASN A 54 -0.38 -8.99 -15.40
C ASN A 54 -1.77 -8.73 -16.00
N LEU A 55 -1.88 -7.80 -16.95
CA LEU A 55 -3.16 -7.52 -17.61
C LEU A 55 -3.59 -8.69 -18.52
N CYS A 56 -2.65 -9.36 -19.19
CA CYS A 56 -2.95 -10.56 -19.97
C CYS A 56 -3.52 -11.67 -19.08
N GLN A 57 -2.88 -11.94 -17.94
CA GLN A 57 -3.36 -12.94 -16.98
C GLN A 57 -4.75 -12.58 -16.45
N LEU A 58 -4.98 -11.33 -16.06
CA LEU A 58 -6.30 -10.87 -15.59
C LEU A 58 -7.40 -11.07 -16.65
N LEU A 59 -7.08 -10.79 -17.93
CA LEU A 59 -8.01 -11.02 -19.03
C LEU A 59 -8.24 -12.51 -19.28
N ALA A 60 -7.20 -13.34 -19.13
CA ALA A 60 -7.28 -14.78 -19.28
C ALA A 60 -8.15 -15.41 -18.19
N ASP A 61 -7.87 -15.12 -16.93
CA ASP A 61 -8.63 -15.59 -15.77
C ASP A 61 -10.11 -15.19 -15.88
N ALA A 62 -10.39 -13.96 -16.32
CA ALA A 62 -11.76 -13.47 -16.48
C ALA A 62 -12.51 -14.11 -17.67
N ASN A 63 -11.81 -14.76 -18.60
CA ASN A 63 -12.38 -15.36 -19.82
C ASN A 63 -11.94 -16.82 -19.99
N GLU A 64 -11.61 -17.52 -18.91
CA GLU A 64 -11.08 -18.88 -18.93
C GLU A 64 -11.96 -19.81 -19.79
N ASP A 65 -13.29 -19.75 -19.63
CA ASP A 65 -14.27 -20.53 -20.40
C ASP A 65 -14.26 -20.27 -21.91
N ARG A 66 -13.64 -19.19 -22.36
CA ARG A 66 -13.57 -18.77 -23.77
C ARG A 66 -12.20 -19.02 -24.38
N LEU A 67 -11.18 -19.22 -23.56
CA LEU A 67 -9.84 -19.53 -24.01
C LEU A 67 -9.74 -21.03 -24.25
N SER A 68 -9.07 -21.39 -25.33
CA SER A 68 -8.80 -22.79 -25.62
C SER A 68 -7.52 -23.25 -24.93
N GLU A 69 -7.53 -24.46 -24.38
CA GLU A 69 -6.35 -25.07 -23.75
C GLU A 69 -5.21 -25.36 -24.75
N ASP A 70 -5.53 -25.54 -26.02
CA ASP A 70 -4.61 -26.01 -27.07
C ASP A 70 -4.03 -24.90 -27.96
N PHE A 71 -4.45 -23.64 -27.80
CA PHE A 71 -4.14 -22.58 -28.75
C PHE A 71 -3.45 -21.37 -28.09
N ASP A 72 -2.74 -20.62 -28.93
CA ASP A 72 -1.84 -19.51 -28.57
C ASP A 72 -2.59 -18.17 -28.43
N GLU A 73 -3.87 -18.17 -28.01
CA GLU A 73 -4.65 -16.92 -27.85
C GLU A 73 -3.99 -15.98 -26.84
N GLU A 74 -3.51 -16.51 -25.72
CA GLU A 74 -2.90 -15.72 -24.66
C GLU A 74 -1.66 -14.96 -25.17
N ALA A 75 -0.78 -15.61 -25.92
CA ALA A 75 0.39 -14.94 -26.49
C ALA A 75 0.01 -13.85 -27.51
N LYS A 76 -1.06 -14.05 -28.28
CA LYS A 76 -1.58 -13.03 -29.20
C LYS A 76 -2.13 -11.82 -28.44
N VAL A 77 -2.84 -12.05 -27.34
CA VAL A 77 -3.33 -10.99 -26.45
C VAL A 77 -2.15 -10.24 -25.84
N LEU A 78 -1.19 -10.95 -25.25
CA LEU A 78 0.01 -10.37 -24.65
C LEU A 78 0.78 -9.49 -25.65
N LYS A 79 0.96 -9.98 -26.88
CA LYS A 79 1.58 -9.21 -27.96
C LYS A 79 0.79 -7.94 -28.26
N ALA A 80 -0.52 -8.03 -28.43
CA ALA A 80 -1.37 -6.87 -28.69
C ALA A 80 -1.28 -5.83 -27.56
N LEU A 81 -1.28 -6.26 -26.29
CA LEU A 81 -1.12 -5.37 -25.14
C LEU A 81 0.23 -4.63 -25.20
N LYS A 82 1.34 -5.36 -25.42
CA LYS A 82 2.70 -4.78 -25.52
C LYS A 82 2.84 -3.79 -26.68
N GLU A 83 2.13 -4.00 -27.79
CA GLU A 83 2.21 -3.14 -28.98
C GLU A 83 1.26 -1.93 -28.93
N THR A 84 0.18 -1.99 -28.15
CA THR A 84 -0.89 -0.97 -28.21
C THR A 84 -1.05 -0.12 -26.97
N ILE A 85 -0.58 -0.57 -25.80
CA ILE A 85 -0.76 0.14 -24.53
C ILE A 85 0.57 0.72 -24.05
N ASP A 86 0.55 2.02 -23.77
CA ASP A 86 1.62 2.70 -23.03
C ASP A 86 1.41 2.47 -21.52
N PHE A 87 2.03 1.42 -20.99
CA PHE A 87 1.90 1.03 -19.59
C PHE A 87 2.54 2.03 -18.62
N GLU A 88 3.57 2.77 -19.03
CA GLU A 88 4.15 3.82 -18.19
C GLU A 88 3.13 4.94 -18.01
N LYS A 89 2.57 5.43 -19.12
CA LYS A 89 1.52 6.45 -19.06
C LYS A 89 0.28 6.00 -18.29
N LEU A 90 -0.11 4.72 -18.44
CA LEU A 90 -1.21 4.15 -17.67
C LEU A 90 -0.91 4.16 -16.17
N LYS A 91 0.27 3.67 -15.76
CA LYS A 91 0.70 3.66 -14.34
C LYS A 91 0.74 5.05 -13.72
N GLU A 92 1.12 6.07 -14.50
CA GLU A 92 1.12 7.47 -14.04
C GLU A 92 -0.29 8.05 -13.89
N ALA A 93 -1.23 7.66 -14.74
CA ALA A 93 -2.60 8.14 -14.72
C ALA A 93 -3.47 7.45 -13.66
N LEU A 94 -3.09 6.25 -13.20
CA LEU A 94 -3.84 5.51 -12.20
C LEU A 94 -3.74 6.16 -10.81
N PRO A 95 -4.83 6.12 -10.02
CA PRO A 95 -4.78 6.51 -8.62
C PRO A 95 -3.71 5.71 -7.87
N LYS A 96 -3.05 6.38 -6.91
CA LYS A 96 -2.07 5.77 -6.01
C LYS A 96 -2.64 5.67 -4.61
N LEU A 97 -2.31 4.59 -3.91
CA LEU A 97 -2.63 4.38 -2.50
C LEU A 97 -1.35 4.12 -1.71
N HIS A 98 -1.44 4.29 -0.40
CA HIS A 98 -0.35 3.96 0.51
C HIS A 98 -0.28 2.45 0.72
N TYR A 99 0.88 1.87 0.47
CA TYR A 99 1.17 0.47 0.75
C TYR A 99 2.37 0.36 1.71
N PRO A 100 2.37 -0.64 2.61
CA PRO A 100 3.51 -0.91 3.48
C PRO A 100 4.77 -1.21 2.65
N ASN A 101 5.91 -0.60 3.00
CA ASN A 101 7.13 -0.65 2.19
C ASN A 101 8.30 -1.44 2.82
N ASN A 102 8.04 -2.22 3.86
CA ASN A 102 9.00 -2.99 4.65
C ASN A 102 10.12 -2.17 5.32
N LYS A 103 10.01 -0.83 5.34
CA LYS A 103 10.89 0.04 6.14
C LYS A 103 10.18 0.36 7.44
N PHE A 104 10.89 0.30 8.54
CA PHE A 104 10.29 0.45 9.86
C PHE A 104 10.86 1.63 10.61
N LYS A 105 10.01 2.24 11.44
CA LYS A 105 10.36 3.31 12.37
C LYS A 105 9.81 2.96 13.75
N THR A 106 10.51 3.42 14.79
CA THR A 106 10.03 3.32 16.16
C THR A 106 9.44 4.66 16.59
N ILE A 107 8.21 4.63 17.10
CA ILE A 107 7.55 5.76 17.74
C ILE A 107 7.63 5.53 19.25
N THR A 108 8.07 6.54 19.99
CA THR A 108 8.29 6.48 21.44
C THR A 108 7.31 7.38 22.17
N LYS A 109 7.14 7.17 23.48
CA LYS A 109 6.38 8.08 24.34
C LYS A 109 6.82 9.53 24.16
N ALA A 110 8.13 9.78 24.16
CA ALA A 110 8.68 11.12 23.98
C ALA A 110 8.23 11.77 22.66
N GLY A 111 8.16 10.98 21.58
CA GLY A 111 7.67 11.47 20.28
C GLY A 111 6.16 11.77 20.28
N LEU A 112 5.35 11.02 21.04
CA LEU A 112 3.92 11.34 21.22
C LEU A 112 3.73 12.60 22.08
N VAL A 113 4.45 12.73 23.19
CA VAL A 113 4.39 13.92 24.06
C VAL A 113 4.77 15.18 23.29
N GLU A 114 5.84 15.12 22.49
CA GLU A 114 6.25 16.23 21.63
C GLU A 114 5.16 16.59 20.59
N TRP A 115 4.44 15.59 20.07
CA TRP A 115 3.38 15.81 19.09
C TRP A 115 2.13 16.46 19.70
N PHE A 116 1.78 16.13 20.95
CA PHE A 116 0.64 16.74 21.67
C PHE A 116 0.94 18.14 22.24
N SER A 117 2.22 18.58 22.27
CA SER A 117 2.66 19.87 22.83
C SER A 117 2.49 21.05 21.88
#